data_AF-A0A544WY24-F1
#
_entry.id   AF-A0A544WY24-F1
#
_cell.length_a   1.000
_cell.length_b   1.000
_cell.length_c   1.000
_cell.angle_alpha   90.00
_cell.angle_beta   90.00
_cell.angle_gamma   90.00
#
_symmetry.space_group_name_H-M   'P 1'
#
loop_
_entity.id
_entity.type
_entity.pdbx_description
1 polymer ?
#
loop_
_entity_poly.entity_id
_entity_poly.type
_entity_poly.pdbx_seq_one_letter_code
_entity_poly.pdbx_strand_id
1 'polypeptide(L)'
;LKEIRTRGDIILFIDELHTLVGAGAAEGAIDAASILKPMLARGELQTIGATTLDEYRKHLEKDAALERRFQPIQVAEPSLSHTIEILKG
;
A
#
# COMPACT_ATOMS: atom_id res chain seq x y z
N LEU A 1 6.09 13.85 5.94
CA LEU A 1 7.33 13.31 5.33
C LEU A 1 8.60 13.65 6.09
N LYS A 2 8.85 14.92 6.46
CA LYS A 2 10.05 15.28 7.26
C LYS A 2 10.14 14.47 8.56
N GLU A 3 9.02 14.33 9.26
CA GLU A 3 8.90 13.56 10.50
C GLU A 3 9.23 12.07 10.32
N ILE A 4 8.73 11.45 9.24
CA ILE A 4 9.03 10.07 8.86
C ILE A 4 10.53 9.90 8.55
N ARG A 5 11.14 10.85 7.84
CA ARG A 5 12.58 10.78 7.51
C ARG A 5 13.48 10.96 8.73
N THR A 6 13.02 11.65 9.76
CA THR A 6 13.79 11.89 10.99
C THR A 6 13.66 10.77 12.02
N ARG A 7 12.70 9.86 11.83
CA ARG A 7 12.34 8.81 12.78
C ARG A 7 12.26 7.47 12.03
N GLY A 8 13.31 6.67 12.15
CA GLY A 8 13.43 5.36 11.47
C GLY A 8 12.55 4.25 12.04
N ASP A 9 11.69 4.56 13.01
CA ASP A 9 10.80 3.66 13.74
C ASP A 9 9.33 3.79 13.33
N ILE A 10 9.04 4.44 12.20
CA ILE A 10 7.66 4.69 11.74
C ILE A 10 7.28 3.71 10.64
N ILE A 11 6.17 2.99 10.86
CA ILE A 11 5.48 2.19 9.84
C ILE A 11 4.31 3.00 9.31
N LEU A 12 4.30 3.27 8.00
CA LEU A 12 3.19 3.89 7.32
C LEU A 12 2.18 2.83 6.88
N PHE A 13 0.94 2.92 7.35
CA PHE A 13 -0.15 2.09 6.84
C PHE A 13 -0.95 2.86 5.78
N ILE A 14 -1.27 2.19 4.68
CA ILE A 14 -2.05 2.72 3.57
C ILE A 14 -3.18 1.74 3.27
N ASP A 15 -4.39 2.13 3.62
CA ASP A 15 -5.56 1.40 3.15
C ASP A 15 -5.80 1.72 1.67
N GLU A 16 -6.33 0.75 0.93
CA GLU A 16 -6.54 0.85 -0.53
C GLU A 16 -5.30 1.35 -1.31
N LEU A 17 -4.15 0.69 -1.14
CA LEU A 17 -2.85 1.08 -1.71
C LEU A 17 -2.89 1.38 -3.21
N HIS A 18 -3.77 0.72 -3.97
CA HIS A 18 -3.95 0.92 -5.41
C HIS A 18 -4.42 2.34 -5.77
N THR A 19 -5.10 3.04 -4.87
CA THR A 19 -5.56 4.43 -5.09
C THR A 19 -4.39 5.39 -5.32
N LEU A 20 -3.21 5.08 -4.75
CA LEU A 20 -2.01 5.87 -4.98
C LEU A 20 -1.50 5.75 -6.42
N VAL A 21 -1.84 4.66 -7.11
CA VAL A 21 -1.43 4.37 -8.49
C VAL A 21 -2.51 4.87 -9.44
N GLY A 22 -2.46 6.17 -9.76
CA GLY A 22 -3.42 6.81 -10.65
C GLY A 22 -4.19 7.98 -10.05
N ALA A 23 -3.97 8.31 -8.77
CA ALA A 23 -4.56 9.49 -8.10
C ALA A 23 -4.30 10.83 -8.81
N GLY A 24 -3.36 10.90 -9.76
CA GLY A 24 -3.03 12.10 -10.54
C GLY A 24 -3.67 12.20 -11.93
N ALA A 25 -4.60 11.30 -12.30
CA ALA A 25 -5.23 11.34 -13.64
C ALA A 25 -6.28 12.47 -13.79
N ALA A 26 -6.71 13.08 -12.69
CA ALA A 26 -7.53 14.29 -12.70
C ALA A 26 -6.63 15.52 -12.53
N GLU A 27 -6.82 16.52 -13.41
CA GLU A 27 -6.01 17.74 -13.50
C GLU A 27 -5.77 18.39 -12.12
N GLY A 28 -4.53 18.32 -11.64
CA GLY A 28 -4.06 19.07 -10.47
C GLY A 28 -3.91 18.30 -9.15
N ALA A 29 -4.29 17.02 -9.09
CA ALA A 29 -3.95 16.18 -7.95
C ALA A 29 -2.47 15.75 -8.02
N ILE A 30 -1.71 16.00 -6.96
CA ILE A 30 -0.34 15.50 -6.83
C ILE A 30 -0.42 13.97 -6.82
N ASP A 31 0.20 13.34 -7.82
CA ASP A 31 0.35 11.88 -7.86
C ASP A 31 1.19 11.44 -6.65
N ALA A 32 0.52 10.97 -5.60
CA ALA A 32 1.17 10.53 -4.36
C ALA A 32 2.22 9.42 -4.64
N ALA A 33 2.03 8.61 -5.69
CA ALA A 33 3.02 7.63 -6.11
C ALA A 33 4.34 8.27 -6.54
N SER A 34 4.33 9.44 -7.19
CA SER A 34 5.56 10.15 -7.59
C SER A 34 6.45 10.55 -6.39
N ILE A 35 5.85 10.78 -5.23
CA ILE A 35 6.56 11.12 -3.98
C ILE A 35 7.01 9.86 -3.24
N LEU A 36 6.17 8.82 -3.23
CA LEU A 36 6.41 7.60 -2.46
C LEU A 36 7.40 6.65 -3.14
N LYS A 37 7.35 6.52 -4.48
CA LYS A 37 8.24 5.64 -5.26
C LYS A 37 9.73 5.87 -4.96
N PRO A 38 10.26 7.11 -4.95
CA PRO A 38 11.65 7.35 -4.60
C PRO A 38 12.00 6.97 -3.16
N MET A 39 11.10 7.17 -2.20
CA MET A 39 11.34 6.86 -0.79
C MET A 39 11.33 5.36 -0.52
N LEU A 40 10.38 4.63 -1.13
CA LEU A 40 10.33 3.17 -1.13
C LEU A 40 11.59 2.58 -1.80
N ALA A 41 12.04 3.18 -2.91
CA ALA A 41 13.22 2.71 -3.62
C ALA A 41 14.52 2.83 -2.81
N ARG A 42 14.63 3.87 -1.97
CA ARG A 42 15.77 4.10 -1.07
C ARG A 42 15.65 3.38 0.28
N GLY A 43 14.53 2.73 0.57
CA GLY A 43 14.28 2.10 1.88
C GLY A 43 14.10 3.10 3.03
N GLU A 44 13.80 4.36 2.72
CA GLU A 44 13.59 5.43 3.71
C GLU A 44 12.19 5.40 4.34
N LEU A 45 11.32 4.51 3.85
CA LEU A 45 9.92 4.43 4.23
C LEU A 45 9.54 2.96 4.42
N GLN A 46 9.21 2.60 5.66
CA GLN A 46 8.56 1.33 5.95
C GLN A 46 7.06 1.49 5.75
N THR A 47 6.48 0.65 4.89
CA THR A 47 5.06 0.76 4.52
C THR A 47 4.38 -0.60 4.54
N ILE A 48 3.15 -0.63 5.05
CA ILE A 48 2.20 -1.73 4.85
C ILE A 48 1.02 -1.17 4.06
N GLY A 49 0.71 -1.81 2.93
CA GLY A 49 -0.46 -1.45 2.13
C GLY A 49 -1.48 -2.57 2.12
N ALA A 50 -2.76 -2.21 2.23
CA ALA A 50 -3.88 -3.12 2.03
C ALA A 50 -4.53 -2.87 0.67
N THR A 51 -4.90 -3.93 -0.05
CA THR A 51 -5.62 -3.83 -1.32
C THR A 51 -6.33 -5.14 -1.61
N THR A 52 -7.33 -5.11 -2.49
CA THR A 52 -7.91 -6.33 -3.05
C THR A 52 -6.97 -6.95 -4.09
N LEU A 53 -7.15 -8.25 -4.34
CA LEU A 53 -6.36 -8.98 -5.34
C LEU A 53 -6.54 -8.42 -6.75
N ASP A 54 -7.76 -8.02 -7.11
CA ASP A 54 -8.06 -7.48 -8.43
C ASP A 54 -7.35 -6.14 -8.66
N GLU A 55 -7.36 -5.27 -7.65
CA GLU A 55 -6.71 -3.97 -7.75
C GLU A 55 -5.17 -4.09 -7.72
N TYR A 56 -4.63 -5.06 -6.98
CA TYR A 56 -3.20 -5.39 -7.06
C TYR A 56 -2.78 -5.76 -8.50
N ARG A 57 -3.51 -6.67 -9.14
CA ARG A 57 -3.23 -7.11 -10.53
C ARG A 57 -3.40 -6.00 -11.56
N LYS A 58 -4.40 -5.13 -11.37
CA LYS A 58 -4.67 -4.02 -12.31
C LYS A 58 -3.64 -2.91 -12.21
N HIS A 59 -3.20 -2.55 -11.00
CA HIS A 59 -2.44 -1.32 -10.75
C HIS A 59 -1.00 -1.57 -10.28
N LEU A 60 -0.77 -2.48 -9.32
CA LEU A 60 0.54 -2.65 -8.69
C LEU A 60 1.43 -3.62 -9.45
N GLU A 61 0.90 -4.77 -9.85
CA GLU A 61 1.64 -5.81 -10.58
C GLU A 61 2.14 -5.31 -11.94
N LYS A 62 1.43 -4.36 -12.56
CA LYS A 62 1.82 -3.75 -13.83
C LYS A 62 2.88 -2.64 -13.68
N ASP A 63 3.08 -2.10 -12.47
CA ASP A 63 4.07 -1.07 -12.20
C ASP A 63 5.36 -1.69 -11.65
N ALA A 64 6.34 -1.90 -12.54
CA ALA A 64 7.62 -2.54 -12.20
C ALA A 64 8.41 -1.83 -11.08
N ALA A 65 8.16 -0.54 -10.82
CA ALA A 65 8.82 0.17 -9.73
C ALA A 65 8.20 -0.15 -8.37
N LEU A 66 6.90 -0.41 -8.31
CA LEU A 66 6.18 -0.79 -7.09
C LEU A 66 6.26 -2.30 -6.84
N GLU A 67 6.09 -3.12 -7.87
CA GLU A 67 6.11 -4.58 -7.79
C GLU A 67 7.41 -5.10 -7.16
N ARG A 68 8.56 -4.50 -7.49
CA ARG A 68 9.87 -4.86 -6.89
C ARG A 68 10.09 -4.37 -5.47
N ARG A 69 9.21 -3.54 -4.93
CA ARG A 69 9.36 -2.89 -3.60
C ARG A 69 8.37 -3.39 -2.58
N PHE A 70 7.28 -4.01 -3.03
CA PHE A 70 6.31 -4.66 -2.17
C PHE A 70 6.45 -6.18 -2.27
N GLN A 71 6.51 -6.86 -1.13
CA GLN A 71 6.34 -8.30 -1.07
C GLN A 71 4.84 -8.59 -0.89
N PRO A 72 4.16 -9.25 -1.84
CA PRO A 72 2.75 -9.60 -1.67
C PRO A 72 2.59 -10.66 -0.57
N ILE A 73 1.66 -10.40 0.35
CA ILE A 73 1.21 -11.34 1.37
C ILE A 73 -0.29 -11.58 1.13
N GLN A 74 -0.65 -12.80 0.74
CA GLN A 74 -2.05 -13.14 0.50
C GLN A 74 -2.77 -13.35 1.83
N VAL A 75 -3.80 -12.56 2.06
CA VAL A 75 -4.71 -12.71 3.20
C VAL A 75 -5.98 -13.37 2.68
N ALA A 76 -6.24 -14.59 3.14
CA ALA A 76 -7.47 -15.31 2.80
C ALA A 76 -8.64 -14.79 3.64
N GLU A 77 -9.85 -15.02 3.13
CA GLU A 77 -11.07 -14.76 3.90
C GLU A 77 -11.08 -15.57 5.21
N PRO A 78 -11.68 -15.02 6.29
CA PRO A 78 -11.80 -15.75 7.55
C PRO A 78 -12.63 -17.03 7.36
N SER A 79 -12.25 -18.09 8.09
CA SER A 79 -13.10 -19.28 8.19
C SER A 79 -14.43 -18.94 8.88
N LEU A 80 -15.46 -19.76 8.70
CA LEU A 80 -16.74 -19.58 9.39
C LEU A 80 -16.56 -19.42 10.91
N SER A 81 -15.69 -20.24 11.53
CA SER A 81 -15.41 -20.15 12.95
C SER A 81 -14.74 -18.82 13.34
N HIS A 82 -13.76 -18.35 12.56
CA HIS A 82 -13.14 -17.04 12.80
C HIS A 82 -14.13 -15.89 12.61
N THR A 83 -14.99 -15.95 11.58
CA THR A 83 -16.02 -14.93 11.34
C THR A 83 -17.00 -14.84 12.51
N ILE A 84 -17.41 -15.98 13.09
CA ILE A 84 -18.28 -15.98 14.27
C ILE A 84 -17.60 -15.30 15.45
N GLU A 85 -16.30 -15.52 15.68
CA GLU A 85 -15.56 -14.84 16.75
C GLU A 85 -15.41 -13.34 16.48
N ILE A 86 -15.09 -12.92 15.25
CA ILE A 86 -14.99 -11.50 14.88
C ILE A 86 -16.30 -10.75 15.17
N LEU A 87 -17.45 -11.38 14.91
CA LEU A 87 -18.77 -10.78 15.15
C LEU A 87 -19.11 -10.60 16.64
N LYS A 88 -18.39 -11.26 17.55
CA LYS A 88 -18.59 -11.09 19.00
C LYS A 88 -17.82 -9.89 19.57
N GLY A 89 -16.89 -9.31 18.80
CA GLY A 89 -15.97 -8.26 19.25
C GLY A 89 -14.79 -8.83 20.04
#